data_AF-A0A1I5H7I2-F1
#
_entry.id   AF-A0A1I5H7I2-F1
#
_cell.length_a   1.000
_cell.length_b   1.000
_cell.length_c   1.000
_cell.angle_alpha   90.00
_cell.angle_beta   90.00
_cell.angle_gamma   90.00
#
_symmetry.space_group_name_H-M   'P 1'
#
loop_
_entity.id
_entity.type
_entity.pdbx_description
1 polymer ?
#
loop_
_entity_poly.entity_id
_entity_poly.type
_entity_poly.pdbx_seq_one_letter_code
_entity_poly.pdbx_strand_id
1 'polypeptide(L)'
;MDLGFMKIFDVVIGVLGVYLVFVSIKSLKAGIVDPMMITAEELAKCADIKGLSKYLMPKSAIFGALCIVFGIQGLLNDTGYVKFPHAVNVGFLIAFVVVWCVFSYFIRKAKKTYIQ
;
A
#
# COMPACT_ATOMS: atom_id res chain seq x y z
N MET A 1 -10.42 8.58 23.21
CA MET A 1 -10.33 8.41 21.75
C MET A 1 -10.78 6.99 21.45
N ASP A 2 -11.92 6.87 20.78
CA ASP A 2 -12.67 5.61 20.62
C ASP A 2 -11.80 4.44 20.16
N LEU A 3 -11.65 3.44 21.02
CA LEU A 3 -11.01 2.15 20.73
C LEU A 3 -11.58 1.48 19.46
N GLY A 4 -12.77 1.87 18.99
CA GLY A 4 -13.35 1.40 17.74
C GLY A 4 -12.70 1.98 16.49
N PHE A 5 -12.30 3.26 16.51
CA PHE A 5 -11.78 3.93 15.31
C PHE A 5 -10.41 3.38 14.89
N MET A 6 -9.48 3.22 15.85
CA MET A 6 -8.14 2.69 15.57
C MET A 6 -8.20 1.24 15.08
N LYS A 7 -9.05 0.40 15.69
CA LYS A 7 -9.31 -0.96 15.23
C LYS A 7 -9.84 -1.01 13.80
N ILE A 8 -10.84 -0.20 13.48
CA ILE A 8 -11.40 -0.15 12.13
C ILE A 8 -10.32 0.29 11.14
N PHE A 9 -9.52 1.29 11.49
CA PHE A 9 -8.42 1.76 10.66
C PHE A 9 -7.39 0.66 10.38
N ASP A 10 -6.98 -0.10 11.40
CA ASP A 10 -6.02 -1.20 11.25
C ASP A 10 -6.58 -2.35 10.40
N VAL A 11 -7.87 -2.69 10.57
CA VAL A 11 -8.54 -3.65 9.67
C VAL A 11 -8.53 -3.16 8.23
N VAL A 12 -8.89 -1.89 8.00
CA VAL A 12 -8.94 -1.29 6.66
C VAL A 12 -7.56 -1.32 6.01
N ILE A 13 -6.50 -0.93 6.74
CA ILE A 13 -5.11 -1.00 6.23
C ILE A 13 -4.72 -2.43 5.88
N GLY A 14 -5.04 -3.40 6.75
CA GLY A 14 -4.75 -4.80 6.50
C GLY A 14 -5.44 -5.32 5.23
N VAL A 15 -6.75 -5.06 5.09
CA VAL A 15 -7.54 -5.47 3.92
C VAL A 15 -7.04 -4.80 2.63
N LEU A 16 -6.76 -3.49 2.68
CA LEU A 16 -6.18 -2.76 1.54
C LEU A 16 -4.80 -3.30 1.18
N GLY A 17 -3.99 -3.68 2.17
CA GLY A 17 -2.70 -4.32 1.96
C GLY A 17 -2.84 -5.64 1.20
N VAL A 18 -3.76 -6.52 1.62
CA VAL A 18 -4.06 -7.79 0.92
C VAL A 18 -4.50 -7.54 -0.52
N TYR A 19 -5.43 -6.60 -0.70
CA TYR A 19 -5.89 -6.22 -2.03
C TYR A 19 -4.75 -5.74 -2.93
N LEU A 20 -3.88 -4.85 -2.42
CA LEU A 20 -2.74 -4.32 -3.16
C LEU A 20 -1.76 -5.42 -3.56
N VAL A 21 -1.46 -6.38 -2.68
CA VAL A 21 -0.61 -7.53 -3.03
C VAL A 21 -1.23 -8.35 -4.15
N PHE A 22 -2.50 -8.71 -4.01
CA PHE A 22 -3.21 -9.54 -4.98
C PHE A 22 -3.28 -8.87 -6.35
N VAL A 23 -3.72 -7.61 -6.39
CA VAL A 23 -3.82 -6.83 -7.62
C VAL A 23 -2.46 -6.62 -8.24
N SER A 24 -1.43 -6.32 -7.45
CA SER A 24 -0.08 -6.10 -7.98
C SER A 24 0.47 -7.36 -8.66
N ILE A 25 0.29 -8.53 -8.06
CA ILE A 25 0.75 -9.80 -8.67
C ILE A 25 -0.05 -10.11 -9.94
N LYS A 26 -1.38 -9.95 -9.89
CA LYS A 26 -2.26 -10.18 -11.04
C LYS A 26 -1.91 -9.24 -12.21
N SER A 27 -1.77 -7.95 -11.91
CA SER A 27 -1.45 -6.88 -12.86
C SER A 27 -0.05 -7.05 -13.44
N LEU A 28 0.94 -7.49 -12.66
CA LEU A 28 2.28 -7.80 -13.14
C LEU A 28 2.28 -8.96 -14.13
N LYS A 29 1.52 -10.03 -13.86
CA LYS A 29 1.39 -11.19 -14.76
C LYS A 29 0.65 -10.84 -16.06
N ALA A 30 -0.41 -10.04 -15.95
CA ALA A 30 -1.21 -9.61 -17.09
C ALA A 30 -0.57 -8.45 -17.89
N GLY A 31 0.45 -7.78 -17.33
CA GLY A 31 1.08 -6.61 -17.95
C GLY A 31 0.15 -5.38 -18.02
N ILE A 32 -0.85 -5.33 -17.14
CA ILE A 32 -1.80 -4.21 -17.00
C ILE A 32 -1.59 -3.52 -15.65
N VAL A 33 -2.29 -2.43 -15.41
CA VAL A 33 -2.34 -1.73 -14.12
C VAL A 33 -3.79 -1.51 -13.74
N ASP A 34 -4.12 -1.73 -12.48
CA ASP A 34 -5.50 -1.57 -12.00
C ASP A 34 -5.89 -0.09 -11.91
N PRO A 35 -7.08 0.31 -12.42
CA PRO A 35 -7.58 1.68 -12.37
C PRO A 35 -7.66 2.28 -10.96
N MET A 36 -7.72 1.45 -9.92
CA MET A 36 -7.71 1.89 -8.53
C MET A 36 -6.37 2.51 -8.12
N MET A 37 -5.27 2.13 -8.78
CA MET A 37 -3.93 2.66 -8.48
C MET A 37 -3.56 3.86 -9.37
N ILE A 38 -3.90 3.77 -10.65
CA ILE A 38 -3.65 4.80 -11.66
C ILE A 38 -4.96 4.97 -12.40
N THR A 39 -5.50 6.18 -12.49
CA THR A 39 -6.86 6.37 -13.02
C THR A 39 -6.96 5.91 -14.48
N ALA A 40 -8.14 5.52 -14.93
CA ALA A 40 -8.36 5.10 -16.32
C ALA A 40 -7.93 6.18 -17.33
N GLU A 41 -8.12 7.46 -16.99
CA GLU A 41 -7.67 8.60 -17.79
C GLU A 41 -6.14 8.67 -17.90
N GLU A 42 -5.41 8.41 -16.81
CA GLU A 42 -3.95 8.36 -16.79
C GLU A 42 -3.43 7.14 -17.57
N LEU A 43 -4.10 5.99 -17.45
CA LEU A 43 -3.76 4.79 -18.22
C LEU A 43 -4.01 4.97 -19.72
N ALA A 44 -5.05 5.71 -20.12
CA ALA A 44 -5.32 6.03 -21.52
C ALA A 44 -4.21 6.89 -22.15
N LYS A 45 -3.52 7.71 -21.35
CA LYS A 45 -2.37 8.52 -21.77
C LYS A 45 -1.03 7.79 -21.68
N CYS A 46 -1.02 6.57 -21.16
CA CYS A 46 0.19 5.78 -20.97
C CYS A 46 0.52 5.00 -22.25
N ALA A 47 1.58 5.40 -22.95
CA ALA A 47 2.03 4.69 -24.14
C ALA A 47 2.62 3.29 -23.84
N ASP A 48 3.23 3.11 -22.65
CA ASP A 48 3.85 1.85 -22.23
C ASP A 48 3.27 1.31 -20.91
N ILE A 49 2.05 0.78 -20.98
CA ILE A 49 1.35 0.18 -19.82
C ILE A 49 2.14 -1.02 -19.26
N LYS A 50 2.81 -1.80 -20.12
CA LYS A 50 3.58 -2.97 -19.68
C LYS A 50 4.84 -2.55 -18.89
N GLY A 51 5.53 -1.51 -19.34
CA GLY A 51 6.65 -0.90 -18.61
C GLY A 51 6.21 -0.30 -17.28
N LEU A 52 5.09 0.43 -17.28
CA LEU A 52 4.48 0.96 -16.06
C LEU A 52 4.16 -0.16 -15.07
N SER A 53 3.54 -1.25 -15.54
CA SER A 53 3.19 -2.41 -14.71
C SER A 53 4.43 -3.07 -14.11
N LYS A 54 5.45 -3.38 -14.93
CA LYS A 54 6.72 -3.95 -14.46
C LYS A 54 7.44 -3.06 -13.45
N TYR A 55 7.33 -1.74 -13.58
CA TYR A 55 7.97 -0.81 -12.65
C TYR A 55 7.18 -0.65 -11.34
N LEU A 56 5.86 -0.45 -11.42
CA LEU A 56 5.04 -0.03 -10.29
C LEU A 56 4.46 -1.20 -9.49
N MET A 57 4.01 -2.26 -10.16
CA MET A 57 3.35 -3.40 -9.51
C MET A 57 4.23 -4.12 -8.47
N PRO A 58 5.50 -4.48 -8.73
CA PRO A 58 6.32 -5.15 -7.70
C PRO A 58 6.54 -4.25 -6.46
N LYS A 59 6.68 -2.93 -6.66
CA LYS A 59 6.81 -1.97 -5.54
C LYS A 59 5.49 -1.86 -4.75
N SER A 60 4.37 -1.89 -5.44
CA SER A 60 3.04 -1.91 -4.85
C SER A 60 2.75 -3.20 -4.08
N ALA A 61 3.23 -4.35 -4.56
CA ALA A 61 3.14 -5.60 -3.82
C ALA A 61 3.93 -5.54 -2.51
N ILE A 62 5.15 -4.99 -2.53
CA ILE A 62 5.97 -4.82 -1.32
C ILE A 62 5.26 -3.86 -0.35
N PHE A 63 4.75 -2.74 -0.85
CA PHE A 63 4.00 -1.78 -0.03
C PHE A 63 2.76 -2.42 0.59
N GLY A 64 1.95 -3.14 -0.19
CA GLY A 64 0.80 -3.87 0.30
C GLY A 64 1.16 -4.90 1.38
N ALA A 65 2.25 -5.65 1.20
CA ALA A 65 2.73 -6.61 2.19
C ALA A 65 3.11 -5.92 3.52
N LEU A 66 3.77 -4.74 3.44
CA LEU A 66 4.08 -3.95 4.63
C LEU A 66 2.80 -3.46 5.33
N CYS A 67 1.80 -2.98 4.58
CA CYS A 67 0.50 -2.61 5.14
C CYS A 67 -0.19 -3.76 5.88
N ILE A 68 -0.10 -4.99 5.37
CA ILE A 68 -0.63 -6.18 6.07
C ILE A 68 0.07 -6.36 7.43
N VAL A 69 1.40 -6.25 7.46
CA VAL A 69 2.18 -6.39 8.70
C VAL A 69 1.78 -5.31 9.71
N PHE A 70 1.69 -4.05 9.28
CA PHE A 70 1.27 -2.95 10.16
C PHE A 70 -0.16 -3.11 10.66
N GLY A 71 -1.10 -3.53 9.80
CA GLY A 71 -2.49 -3.78 10.18
C GLY A 71 -2.64 -4.93 11.18
N ILE A 72 -1.92 -6.05 10.98
CA ILE A 72 -1.92 -7.17 11.94
C ILE A 72 -1.34 -6.73 13.28
N GLN A 73 -0.23 -6.00 13.28
CA GLN A 73 0.40 -5.52 14.50
C GLN A 73 -0.52 -4.55 15.27
N GLY A 74 -1.17 -3.60 14.58
CA GLY A 74 -2.16 -2.69 15.17
C GLY A 74 -3.32 -3.45 15.80
N LEU A 75 -3.86 -4.45 15.09
CA LEU A 75 -4.93 -5.31 15.60
C LEU A 75 -4.51 -6.11 16.84
N LEU A 76 -3.29 -6.64 16.88
CA LEU A 76 -2.77 -7.38 18.04
C LEU A 76 -2.57 -6.48 19.26
N ASN A 77 -2.14 -5.24 19.03
CA ASN A 77 -2.00 -4.23 20.07
C ASN A 77 -3.36 -3.80 20.64
N ASP A 78 -4.33 -3.51 19.75
CA ASP A 78 -5.64 -2.99 20.13
C ASP A 78 -6.59 -4.06 20.71
N THR A 79 -6.39 -5.33 20.36
CA THR A 79 -7.12 -6.45 20.96
C THR A 79 -6.50 -6.89 22.30
N GLY A 80 -5.31 -6.37 22.63
CA GLY A 80 -4.64 -6.64 23.90
C GLY A 80 -3.96 -8.02 23.98
N TYR A 81 -3.89 -8.75 22.86
CA TYR A 81 -3.14 -10.02 22.79
C TYR A 81 -1.63 -9.79 22.96
N VAL A 82 -1.12 -8.67 22.46
CA VAL A 82 0.30 -8.28 22.62
C VAL A 82 0.36 -6.83 23.06
N LYS A 83 0.83 -6.57 24.29
CA LYS A 83 1.04 -5.19 24.77
C LYS A 83 2.39 -4.68 24.30
N PHE A 84 2.39 -3.85 23.26
CA PHE A 84 3.60 -3.15 22.85
C PHE A 84 3.82 -1.89 23.72
N PRO A 85 5.07 -1.58 24.10
CA PRO A 85 5.40 -0.30 24.73
C PRO A 85 4.98 0.88 23.85
N HIS A 86 4.58 1.99 24.47
CA HIS A 86 4.07 3.15 23.74
C HIS A 86 5.07 3.71 22.72
N ALA A 87 6.37 3.66 23.03
CA ALA A 87 7.45 4.05 22.12
C ALA A 87 7.54 3.16 20.86
N VAL A 88 7.25 1.86 21.00
CA VAL A 88 7.25 0.92 19.88
C VAL A 88 6.09 1.23 18.94
N ASN A 89 4.88 1.45 19.48
CA ASN A 89 3.72 1.85 18.67
C ASN A 89 3.95 3.15 17.88
N VAL A 90 4.55 4.16 18.52
CA VAL A 90 4.93 5.41 17.85
C VAL A 90 5.97 5.15 16.74
N GLY A 91 6.97 4.31 17.02
CA GLY A 91 7.98 3.92 16.03
C GLY A 91 7.37 3.27 14.79
N PHE A 92 6.40 2.37 14.98
CA PHE A 92 5.67 1.74 13.88
C PHE A 92 4.82 2.72 13.06
N LEU A 93 4.19 3.68 13.72
CA LEU A 93 3.40 4.71 13.04
C LEU A 93 4.31 5.61 12.18
N ILE A 94 5.49 5.99 12.69
CA ILE A 94 6.51 6.71 11.92
C ILE A 94 6.98 5.87 10.74
N ALA A 95 7.27 4.58 10.95
CA ALA A 95 7.68 3.67 9.88
C ALA A 95 6.61 3.55 8.78
N PHE A 96 5.34 3.44 9.15
CA PHE A 96 4.22 3.42 8.21
C PHE A 96 4.19 4.69 7.34
N VAL A 97 4.35 5.87 7.94
CA VAL A 97 4.40 7.14 7.21
C VAL A 97 5.59 7.19 6.25
N VAL A 98 6.78 6.74 6.67
CA VAL A 98 7.96 6.68 5.79
C VAL A 98 7.72 5.77 4.60
N VAL A 99 7.17 4.57 4.83
CA VAL A 99 6.82 3.61 3.79
C VAL A 99 5.79 4.20 2.82
N TRP A 100 4.78 4.91 3.35
CA TRP A 100 3.80 5.63 2.55
C TRP A 100 4.42 6.73 1.67
N CYS A 101 5.33 7.52 2.23
CA CYS A 101 6.06 8.56 1.50
C CYS A 101 6.90 7.97 0.35
N VAL A 102 7.60 6.86 0.61
CA VAL A 102 8.39 6.15 -0.40
C VAL A 102 7.50 5.61 -1.52
N PHE A 103 6.37 5.01 -1.18
CA PHE A 103 5.42 4.51 -2.17
C PHE A 103 4.82 5.65 -3.02
N SER A 104 4.45 6.76 -2.37
CA SER A 104 3.96 7.96 -3.04
C SER A 104 4.98 8.54 -4.01
N TYR A 105 6.27 8.54 -3.65
CA TYR A 105 7.35 8.92 -4.55
C TYR A 105 7.43 8.01 -5.77
N PHE A 106 7.32 6.69 -5.60
CA PHE A 106 7.36 5.75 -6.72
C PHE A 106 6.18 5.91 -7.68
N ILE A 107 4.97 6.17 -7.18
CA ILE A 107 3.80 6.47 -8.01
C ILE A 107 4.07 7.75 -8.82
N ARG A 108 4.51 8.83 -8.17
CA ARG A 108 4.79 10.10 -8.85
C ARG A 108 5.87 9.95 -9.92
N LYS A 109 6.93 9.19 -9.63
CA LYS A 109 7.99 8.88 -10.59
C LYS A 109 7.47 8.05 -11.76
N ALA A 110 6.65 7.03 -11.48
CA ALA A 110 6.01 6.22 -12.51
C ALA A 110 5.12 7.07 -13.43
N LYS A 111 4.28 7.94 -12.86
CA LYS A 111 3.45 8.88 -13.62
C LYS A 111 4.29 9.76 -14.54
N LYS A 112 5.32 10.43 -14.01
CA LYS A 112 6.21 11.29 -14.82
C LYS A 112 6.94 10.55 -15.95
N THR A 113 7.25 9.28 -15.78
CA THR A 113 8.01 8.50 -16.78
C THR A 113 7.11 7.89 -17.85
N TYR A 114 5.92 7.43 -17.49
CA TYR A 114 5.09 6.61 -18.37
C TYR A 114 3.80 7.31 -18.85
N ILE A 115 3.36 8.37 -18.16
CA ILE A 115 2.11 9.08 -18.43
C ILE A 115 2.47 10.51 -18.86
N GLN A 116 2.13 10.86 -20.10
CA GLN A 116 2.40 12.18 -20.70
C GLN A 116 1.15 13.06 -20.72
#